data_AF-A0A8I1T288-F1
#
_entry.id   AF-A0A8I1T288-F1
#
_cell.length_a   1.000
_cell.length_b   1.000
_cell.length_c   1.000
_cell.angle_alpha   90.00
_cell.angle_beta   90.00
_cell.angle_gamma   90.00
#
_symmetry.space_group_name_H-M   'P 1'
#
loop_
_entity.id
_entity.type
_entity.pdbx_description
1 polymer ?
#
loop_
_entity_poly.entity_id
_entity_poly.type
_entity_poly.pdbx_seq_one_letter_code
_entity_poly.pdbx_strand_id
1 'polypeptide(L)' 'MQHTELPPLDEYVDLKSLLDNVKQAFPTEDSVRWFVRRRRDALAESGAVIIIAGRMRFHPQRFKQAAVEIGQRAAG' A
#
# COMPACT_ATOMS: atom_id res chain seq x y z
N MET A 1 19.51 -7.82 -10.67
CA MET A 1 18.43 -6.88 -10.33
C MET A 1 17.16 -7.48 -10.90
N GLN A 2 16.26 -8.02 -10.07
CA GLN A 2 14.98 -8.51 -10.58
C GLN A 2 14.20 -7.28 -11.04
N HIS A 3 13.83 -7.23 -12.32
CA HIS A 3 12.81 -6.29 -12.79
C HIS A 3 11.53 -6.67 -12.06
N THR A 4 11.22 -6.01 -10.95
CA THR A 4 9.89 -6.10 -10.35
C THR A 4 8.97 -5.39 -11.33
N GLU A 5 8.39 -6.15 -12.24
CA GLU A 5 7.42 -5.65 -13.21
C GLU A 5 6.37 -4.87 -12.43
N LEU A 6 6.27 -3.57 -12.69
CA LEU A 6 5.32 -2.72 -11.98
C LEU A 6 3.92 -3.11 -12.48
N PRO A 7 2.93 -3.21 -11.58
CA PRO A 7 1.56 -3.53 -11.98
C PRO A 7 1.04 -2.49 -12.98
N PRO A 8 0.14 -2.89 -13.88
CA PRO A 8 -0.52 -1.95 -14.76
C PRO A 8 -1.36 -0.95 -13.95
N LEU A 9 -1.59 0.21 -14.55
CA LEU A 9 -2.20 1.37 -13.88
C LEU A 9 -3.63 1.10 -13.39
N ASP A 10 -4.39 0.29 -14.11
CA ASP A 10 -5.79 -0.06 -13.83
C ASP A 10 -5.97 -0.96 -12.59
N GLU A 11 -4.89 -1.60 -12.11
CA GLU A 11 -4.88 -2.34 -10.84
C GLU A 11 -4.77 -1.42 -9.61
N TYR A 12 -4.54 -0.12 -9.81
CA TYR A 12 -4.41 0.85 -8.73
C TYR A 12 -5.74 1.53 -8.38
N VAL A 13 -6.16 1.36 -7.14
CA VAL A 13 -7.43 1.85 -6.61
C VAL A 13 -7.28 3.09 -5.72
N ASP A 14 -8.39 3.74 -5.40
CA ASP A 14 -8.43 4.81 -4.40
C ASP A 14 -8.41 4.28 -2.96
N LEU A 15 -8.32 5.21 -1.99
CA LEU A 15 -8.23 4.86 -0.57
C LEU A 15 -9.47 4.09 -0.07
N LYS A 16 -10.66 4.46 -0.56
CA LYS A 16 -11.92 3.86 -0.12
C LYS A 16 -11.98 2.39 -0.55
N SER A 17 -11.65 2.14 -1.81
CA SER A 17 -11.58 0.79 -2.39
C SER A 17 -10.46 -0.04 -1.75
N LEU A 18 -9.33 0.58 -1.39
CA LEU A 18 -8.29 -0.09 -0.61
C LEU A 18 -8.83 -0.52 0.76
N LEU A 19 -9.53 0.36 1.48
CA LEU A 19 -10.06 0.06 2.81
C LEU A 19 -10.92 -1.20 2.81
N ASP A 20 -11.80 -1.36 1.81
CA ASP A 20 -12.63 -2.56 1.67
C ASP A 20 -11.81 -3.86 1.58
N ASN A 21 -10.58 -3.78 1.04
CA ASN A 21 -9.66 -4.89 0.91
C ASN A 21 -8.87 -5.22 2.18
N VAL A 22 -8.67 -4.25 3.06
CA VAL A 22 -7.77 -4.36 4.23
C VAL A 22 -8.45 -4.10 5.56
N LYS A 23 -9.78 -3.99 5.57
CA LYS A 23 -10.61 -3.59 6.72
C LYS A 23 -10.37 -4.39 7.99
N GLN A 24 -10.03 -5.67 7.86
CA GLN A 24 -9.72 -6.55 9.00
C GLN A 24 -8.46 -6.10 9.76
N ALA A 25 -7.46 -5.54 9.08
CA ALA A 25 -6.23 -5.05 9.68
C ALA A 25 -6.25 -3.52 9.90
N PHE A 26 -6.98 -2.79 9.06
CA PHE A 26 -7.11 -1.33 9.12
C PHE A 26 -8.60 -0.96 9.20
N PRO A 27 -9.14 -0.69 10.40
CA PRO A 27 -10.59 -0.52 10.58
C PRO A 27 -11.15 0.76 9.95
N THR A 28 -10.30 1.78 9.72
CA THR A 28 -10.72 3.10 9.22
C THR A 28 -9.76 3.64 8.16
N GLU A 29 -10.24 4.56 7.31
CA GLU A 29 -9.37 5.27 6.36
C GLU A 29 -8.21 5.98 7.06
N ASP A 30 -8.42 6.53 8.25
CA ASP A 30 -7.38 7.23 8.99
C ASP A 30 -6.27 6.29 9.47
N SER A 31 -6.60 5.06 9.84
CA SER A 31 -5.59 4.04 10.17
C SER A 31 -4.72 3.68 8.95
N VAL A 32 -5.33 3.58 7.76
CA VAL A 32 -4.60 3.39 6.49
C VAL A 32 -3.72 4.60 6.19
N ARG A 33 -4.26 5.82 6.29
CA ARG A 33 -3.50 7.07 6.05
C ARG A 33 -2.33 7.21 7.00
N TRP A 34 -2.51 6.88 8.28
CA TRP A 34 -1.44 6.91 9.27
C TRP A 34 -0.33 5.93 8.90
N PHE A 35 -0.69 4.70 8.54
CA PHE A 35 0.27 3.67 8.15
C PHE A 35 1.05 4.08 6.90
N VAL A 36 0.35 4.58 5.87
CA VAL A 36 0.97 5.06 4.65
C VAL A 36 1.91 6.23 4.92
N ARG A 37 1.51 7.19 5.76
CA ARG A 37 2.38 8.32 6.13
C ARG A 37 3.65 7.84 6.83
N ARG A 38 3.55 6.86 7.72
CA ARG A 38 4.69 6.34 8.50
C ARG A 38 5.62 5.45 7.67
N ARG A 39 5.10 4.77 6.64
CA ARG A 39 5.80 3.73 5.87
C ARG A 39 5.84 4.01 4.38
N ARG A 40 5.74 5.29 3.99
CA ARG A 40 5.56 5.72 2.60
C ARG A 40 6.63 5.15 1.66
N ASP A 41 7.89 5.24 2.05
CA ASP A 41 9.01 4.88 1.20
C ASP A 41 8.99 3.37 0.89
N ALA A 42 8.85 2.52 1.92
CA ALA A 42 8.73 1.07 1.74
C ALA A 42 7.50 0.66 0.92
N LEU A 43 6.38 1.38 1.07
CA LEU A 43 5.18 1.16 0.27
C LEU A 43 5.36 1.59 -1.19
N ALA A 44 6.13 2.65 -1.46
CA ALA A 44 6.45 3.07 -2.81
C ALA A 44 7.44 2.11 -3.49
N GLU A 45 8.49 1.69 -2.77
CA GLU A 45 9.49 0.74 -3.25
C GLU A 45 8.89 -0.62 -3.64
N SER A 46 7.90 -1.09 -2.87
CA SER A 46 7.16 -2.32 -3.19
C SER A 46 6.15 -2.15 -4.33
N GLY A 47 5.90 -0.92 -4.80
CA GLY A 47 4.86 -0.60 -5.79
C GLY A 47 3.43 -0.67 -5.21
N ALA A 48 3.29 -0.71 -3.88
CA ALA A 48 1.99 -0.70 -3.21
C ALA A 48 1.30 0.68 -3.24
N VAL A 49 2.08 1.75 -3.31
CA VAL A 49 1.59 3.14 -3.36
C VAL A 49 2.27 3.87 -4.51
N ILE A 50 1.47 4.58 -5.30
CA ILE A 50 1.96 5.50 -6.34
C ILE A 50 1.24 6.86 -6.24
N ILE A 51 1.80 7.87 -6.90
CA ILE A 51 1.16 9.20 -7.04
C ILE A 51 0.93 9.48 -8.52
N ILE A 52 -0.32 9.76 -8.88
CA ILE A 52 -0.72 10.11 -10.24
C ILE A 52 -1.54 11.39 -10.18
N ALA A 53 -1.12 12.41 -10.93
CA ALA A 53 -1.76 13.73 -10.94
C ALA A 53 -1.99 14.29 -9.52
N GLY A 54 -1.00 14.13 -8.63
CA GLY A 54 -1.06 14.60 -7.23
C GLY A 54 -1.94 13.75 -6.30
N ARG A 55 -2.55 12.67 -6.78
CA ARG A 55 -3.41 11.77 -5.98
C ARG A 55 -2.70 10.47 -5.70
N MET A 56 -2.75 10.03 -4.44
CA MET A 56 -2.28 8.70 -4.07
C MET A 56 -3.22 7.61 -4.60
N ARG A 57 -2.62 6.55 -5.14
CA ARG A 57 -3.31 5.33 -5.55
C ARG A 57 -2.60 4.12 -4.98
N PHE A 58 -3.34 3.04 -4.83
CA PHE A 58 -2.91 1.88 -4.07
C PHE A 58 -3.13 0.60 -4.85
N HIS A 59 -2.14 -0.29 -4.84
CA HIS A 59 -2.30 -1.63 -5.35
C HIS A 59 -2.70 -2.57 -4.20
N PRO A 60 -3.93 -3.11 -4.13
CA PRO A 60 -4.42 -3.81 -2.93
C PRO A 60 -3.57 -5.01 -2.51
N GLN A 61 -3.16 -5.86 -3.45
CA GLN A 61 -2.40 -7.07 -3.13
C GLN A 61 -0.99 -6.75 -2.62
N ARG A 62 -0.24 -5.91 -3.33
CA ARG A 62 1.07 -5.41 -2.90
C ARG A 62 1.01 -4.64 -1.58
N PHE A 63 -0.05 -3.88 -1.33
CA PHE A 63 -0.23 -3.22 -0.04
C PHE A 63 -0.33 -4.21 1.12
N LYS A 64 -1.11 -5.27 0.97
CA LYS A 64 -1.20 -6.35 1.97
C LYS A 64 0.16 -7.02 2.20
N GLN A 65 0.85 -7.37 1.11
CA GLN A 65 2.17 -7.98 1.19
C GLN A 65 3.17 -7.08 1.92
N ALA A 66 3.27 -5.81 1.52
CA ALA A 66 4.15 -4.84 2.14
C ALA A 66 3.79 -4.63 3.62
N ALA A 67 2.50 -4.60 3.98
CA ALA A 67 2.06 -4.48 5.36
C ALA A 67 2.55 -5.65 6.23
N VAL A 68 2.49 -6.88 5.72
CA VAL A 68 3.03 -8.07 6.41
C VAL A 68 4.54 -7.99 6.55
N GLU A 69 5.27 -7.67 5.48
CA GLU A 69 6.73 -7.56 5.50
C GLU A 69 7.21 -6.48 6.48
N ILE A 70 6.56 -5.32 6.49
CA ILE A 70 6.84 -4.23 7.44
C ILE A 70 6.57 -4.68 8.87
N GLY A 71 5.45 -5.37 9.11
CA GLY A 71 5.10 -5.91 10.42
C GLY A 71 6.13 -6.92 10.94
N GLN A 72 6.56 -7.85 10.08
CA GLN A 72 7.60 -8.83 10.40
C GLN A 72 8.93 -8.14 10.79
N ARG A 73 9.38 -7.16 10.00
CA ARG A 73 10.61 -6.40 10.31
C ARG A 73 10.51 -5.56 11.59
N ALA A 74 9.31 -5.19 12.02
CA ALA A 74 9.11 -4.39 13.23
C ALA A 74 8.98 -5.25 14.50
N ALA A 75 8.67 -6.54 14.37
CA ALA A 75 8.48 -7.46 15.48
C ALA A 75 9.75 -8.26 15.85
N GLY A 76 10.71 -8.36 14.92
CA GLY A 76 12.06 -8.90 15.16
C GLY A 76 13.04 -7.81 15.56
#